data_AF-A0A0A2U3J9-F1
#
_entry.id   AF-A0A0A2U3J9-F1
#
_cell.length_a   1.000
_cell.length_b   1.000
_cell.length_c   1.000
_cell.angle_alpha   90.00
_cell.angle_beta   90.00
_cell.angle_gamma   90.00
#
_symmetry.space_group_name_H-M   'P 1'
#
loop_
_entity.id
_entity.type
_entity.pdbx_description
1 polymer ?
#
loop_
_entity_poly.entity_id
_entity_poly.type
_entity_poly.pdbx_seq_one_letter_code
_entity_poly.pdbx_strand_id
1 'polypeptide(L)' 'MLIAAFIVFILPFILVFLGVVLGYNMSELFRINATVTAIVGGIVFFVISIIIIKMCENYAAKNTSLKPIIIRKV' A
#
# COMPACT_ATOMS: atom_id res chain seq x y z
N MET A 1 16.42 2.01 -5.69
CA MET A 1 16.29 0.82 -4.82
C MET A 1 15.66 1.15 -3.47
N LEU A 2 16.21 2.09 -2.69
CA LEU A 2 15.71 2.42 -1.34
C LEU A 2 14.24 2.86 -1.31
N ILE A 3 13.83 3.73 -2.25
CA ILE A 3 12.44 4.22 -2.32
C ILE A 3 11.45 3.09 -2.61
N ALA A 4 11.81 2.12 -3.46
CA ALA A 4 10.93 0.99 -3.75
C ALA A 4 10.77 0.08 -2.51
N ALA A 5 11.87 -0.21 -1.81
CA ALA A 5 11.82 -0.95 -0.55
C ALA A 5 11.02 -0.20 0.52
N PHE A 6 11.19 1.13 0.63
CA PHE A 6 10.42 1.97 1.52
C PHE A 6 8.92 1.91 1.22
N ILE A 7 8.54 2.02 -0.05
CA ILE A 7 7.13 1.95 -0.48
C ILE A 7 6.53 0.58 -0.16
N VAL A 8 7.25 -0.53 -0.41
CA VAL A 8 6.72 -1.88 -0.16
C VAL A 8 6.56 -2.16 1.34
N PHE A 9 7.45 -1.64 2.19
CA PHE A 9 7.41 -1.91 3.62
C PHE A 9 6.57 -0.91 4.42
N ILE A 10 6.73 0.40 4.19
CA ILE A 10 6.20 1.43 5.10
C ILE A 10 4.82 1.93 4.64
N LEU A 11 4.57 2.00 3.33
CA LEU A 11 3.30 2.46 2.78
C LEU A 11 2.09 1.64 3.30
N PRO A 12 2.14 0.29 3.37
CA PRO A 12 1.02 -0.49 3.88
C PRO A 12 0.63 -0.12 5.31
N PHE A 13 1.62 0.06 6.20
CA PHE A 13 1.36 0.42 7.59
C PHE A 13 0.73 1.80 7.72
N ILE A 14 1.24 2.79 6.96
CA ILE A 14 0.67 4.14 6.96
C ILE A 14 -0.77 4.13 6.45
N LEU A 15 -1.04 3.41 5.35
CA LEU A 15 -2.38 3.33 4.78
C LEU A 15 -3.35 2.61 5.72
N VAL A 16 -2.95 1.50 6.34
CA VAL A 16 -3.78 0.80 7.32
C VAL A 16 -4.12 1.71 8.49
N PHE A 17 -3.12 2.41 9.04
CA PHE A 17 -3.32 3.35 10.13
C PHE A 17 -4.32 4.45 9.74
N LEU A 18 -4.16 5.06 8.56
CA LEU A 18 -5.09 6.03 8.02
C LEU A 18 -6.50 5.44 7.84
N GLY A 19 -6.61 4.22 7.31
CA GLY A 19 -7.89 3.54 7.11
C GLY A 19 -8.62 3.26 8.41
N VAL A 20 -7.91 2.85 9.47
CA VAL A 20 -8.47 2.64 10.81
C VAL A 20 -8.96 3.95 11.42
N VAL A 21 -8.15 5.02 11.35
CA VAL A 21 -8.52 6.34 11.88
C VAL A 21 -9.74 6.90 11.14
N LEU A 22 -9.73 6.86 9.81
CA LEU A 22 -10.86 7.31 9.00
C LEU A 22 -12.11 6.46 9.23
N GLY A 23 -11.97 5.13 9.33
CA GLY A 23 -13.06 4.21 9.63
C GLY A 23 -13.69 4.47 11.00
N TYR A 24 -12.87 4.75 12.01
CA TYR A 24 -13.36 5.13 13.34
C TYR A 24 -14.15 6.44 13.30
N ASN A 25 -13.61 7.49 12.67
CA ASN A 25 -14.32 8.79 12.55
C ASN A 25 -15.63 8.67 11.74
N MET A 26 -15.65 7.83 10.70
CA MET A 26 -16.86 7.57 9.92
C MET A 26 -17.92 6.81 10.73
N SER A 27 -17.53 6.01 11.72
CA SER A 27 -18.51 5.25 12.52
C SER A 27 -19.50 6.13 13.27
N GLU A 28 -19.07 7.31 13.72
CA GLU A 28 -19.90 8.30 14.40
C GLU A 28 -20.96 8.89 13.44
N LEU A 29 -20.57 9.18 12.20
CA LEU A 29 -21.48 9.65 11.15
C LEU A 29 -22.54 8.60 10.77
N PHE A 30 -22.15 7.33 10.67
CA PHE A 30 -23.06 6.25 10.24
C PHE A 30 -23.81 5.59 11.40
N ARG A 31 -23.51 5.93 12.66
CA ARG A 31 -24.05 5.29 13.88
C ARG A 31 -23.84 3.77 13.89
N ILE A 32 -22.72 3.32 13.31
CA ILE A 32 -22.31 1.92 13.27
C ILE A 32 -21.29 1.68 14.39
N ASN A 33 -21.12 0.42 14.80
CA ASN A 33 -20.09 0.05 15.76
C ASN A 33 -18.69 0.49 15.30
N ALA A 34 -18.06 1.36 16.09
CA ALA A 34 -16.76 1.97 15.80
C ALA A 34 -15.65 0.96 15.54
N THR A 35 -15.61 -0.12 16.31
CA THR A 35 -14.62 -1.18 16.15
C THR A 35 -14.76 -1.87 14.79
N VAL A 36 -16.00 -2.16 14.37
CA VAL A 36 -16.26 -2.83 13.09
C VAL A 36 -15.88 -1.91 11.93
N THR A 37 -16.30 -0.66 11.94
CA THR A 37 -16.00 0.29 10.86
C THR A 37 -14.50 0.59 10.77
N ALA A 38 -13.80 0.68 11.91
CA ALA A 38 -12.34 0.84 11.94
C ALA A 38 -11.60 -0.36 11.33
N ILE A 39 -12.00 -1.60 11.66
CA ILE A 39 -11.43 -2.82 11.07
C ILE A 39 -11.66 -2.84 9.56
N VAL A 40 -12.89 -2.58 9.11
CA VAL A 40 -13.22 -2.54 7.68
C VAL A 40 -12.41 -1.46 6.96
N GLY A 41 -12.30 -0.26 7.55
CA GLY A 41 -11.48 0.83 7.00
C GLY A 41 -10.01 0.44 6.85
N GLY A 42 -9.43 -0.23 7.87
CA GLY A 42 -8.07 -0.76 7.81
C GLY A 42 -7.87 -1.79 6.70
N ILE A 43 -8.80 -2.74 6.55
CA ILE A 43 -8.76 -3.75 5.49
C ILE A 43 -8.86 -3.11 4.10
N VAL A 44 -9.78 -2.17 3.91
CA VAL A 44 -9.95 -1.47 2.63
C VAL A 44 -8.65 -0.74 2.24
N PHE A 45 -8.06 0.01 3.16
CA PHE A 45 -6.81 0.71 2.90
C PHE A 45 -5.60 -0.22 2.73
N PHE A 46 -5.59 -1.37 3.41
CA PHE A 46 -4.59 -2.40 3.15
C PHE A 46 -4.65 -2.90 1.71
N VAL A 47 -5.84 -3.21 1.21
CA VAL A 47 -6.03 -3.65 -0.19
C VAL A 47 -5.60 -2.55 -1.16
N ILE A 48 -5.96 -1.28 -0.88
CA ILE A 48 -5.49 -0.14 -1.67
C ILE A 48 -3.96 -0.06 -1.69
N SER A 49 -3.29 -0.33 -0.56
CA SER A 49 -1.82 -0.32 -0.50
C SER A 49 -1.19 -1.37 -1.42
N ILE A 50 -1.78 -2.58 -1.49
CA ILE A 50 -1.32 -3.65 -2.39
C ILE A 50 -1.47 -3.21 -3.86
N ILE A 51 -2.57 -2.54 -4.20
CA ILE A 51 -2.81 -2.03 -5.55
C ILE A 51 -1.73 -0.99 -5.91
N ILE A 52 -1.44 -0.05 -5.01
CA ILE A 52 -0.41 0.97 -5.23
C ILE A 52 0.97 0.33 -5.41
N ILE A 53 1.31 -0.68 -4.59
CA ILE A 53 2.59 -1.40 -4.71
C ILE A 53 2.70 -2.07 -6.08
N LYS A 54 1.67 -2.79 -6.52
CA LYS A 54 1.65 -3.43 -7.85
C LYS A 54 1.78 -2.44 -8.99
N MET A 55 1.14 -1.28 -8.87
CA MET A 55 1.30 -0.21 -9.86
C MET A 55 2.75 0.28 -9.89
N CYS A 56 3.34 0.57 -8.72
CA CYS A 56 4.71 1.06 -8.60
C CYS A 56 5.73 0.04 -9.16
N GLU A 57 5.52 -1.24 -8.90
CA GLU A 57 6.32 -2.34 -9.47
C GLU A 57 6.22 -2.36 -11.00
N ASN A 58 5.01 -2.28 -11.56
CA ASN A 58 4.80 -2.23 -13.01
C ASN A 58 5.47 -1.00 -13.67
N TYR A 59 5.41 0.16 -13.01
CA TYR A 59 6.09 1.36 -13.48
C TYR A 59 7.62 1.18 -13.47
N ALA A 60 8.18 0.57 -12.43
CA ALA A 60 9.61 0.26 -12.36
C ALA A 60 10.03 -0.76 -13.41
N ALA A 61 9.21 -1.79 -13.67
CA ALA A 61 9.49 -2.84 -14.65
C ALA A 61 9.47 -2.34 -16.12
N LYS A 62 8.70 -1.29 -16.41
CA LYS A 62 8.67 -0.66 -17.74
C LYS A 62 9.89 0.24 -18.02
N ASN A 63 10.61 0.68 -17.00
CA ASN A 63 11.84 1.45 -17.19
C ASN A 63 13.03 0.51 -17.44
N THR A 64 13.42 0.38 -18.71
CA THR A 64 14.49 -0.50 -19.20
C THR A 64 15.85 -0.23 -18.53
N SER A 65 16.10 0.97 -18.00
CA SER A 65 17.34 1.32 -17.26
C SER A 65 17.46 0.65 -15.89
N LEU A 66 16.40 0.03 -15.36
CA LEU A 66 16.40 -0.69 -14.08
C LEU A 66 16.46 -2.21 -14.26
N LYS A 67 16.42 -2.71 -15.50
CA LYS A 67 16.54 -4.14 -15.77
C LYS A 67 18.02 -4.56 -15.60
N PRO A 68 18.32 -5.53 -14.74
CA PRO A 68 19.68 -6.05 -14.65
C PRO A 68 20.05 -6.72 -15.98
N ILE A 69 21.03 -6.14 -16.67
CA ILE A 69 21.67 -6.78 -17.81
C ILE A 69 22.53 -7.92 -17.30
N ILE A 70 22.11 -9.15 -17.59
CA ILE A 70 22.88 -10.35 -17.29
C ILE A 70 24.06 -10.38 -18.26
N ILE A 71 25.23 -9.94 -17.79
CA ILE A 71 26.47 -10.05 -18.54
C ILE A 71 27.00 -11.47 -18.35
N ARG A 72 26.84 -12.33 -19.34
CA ARG A 72 27.54 -13.63 -19.37
C ARG A 72 29.00 -13.34 -19.76
N LYS A 73 29.93 -13.46 -18.80
CA LYS A 73 31.36 -13.56 -19.12
C LYS A 73 31.59 -14.90 -19.82
N VAL A 74 32.11 -14.84 -21.04
CA VAL A 74 32.63 -15.99 -21.79
C VAL A 74 34.06 -16.25 -21.34
#